data_AF-W1YAU2-F1
#
_entry.id   AF-W1YAU2-F1
#
_cell.length_a   1.000
_cell.length_b   1.000
_cell.length_c   1.000
_cell.angle_alpha   90.00
_cell.angle_beta   90.00
_cell.angle_gamma   90.00
#
_symmetry.space_group_name_H-M   'P 1'
#
loop_
_entity.id
_entity.type
_entity.pdbx_description
1 polymer ?
#
loop_
_entity_poly.entity_id
_entity_poly.type
_entity_poly.pdbx_seq_one_letter_code
_entity_poly.pdbx_strand_id
1 'polypeptide(L)'
;TITTIPTWSLVSDSFKNWSGMSASGGRRIKRSISIDVTSIRFLDEDEMQRLNKAHLLKPYLTSRHQEINEWNRQQGSTESVLNLRRMTNIGTFRAYLNEYLRNHPRIRKDMTLMVRQLAPGDNGLPLEI
;
A
#
# COMPACT_ATOMS: atom_id res chain seq x y z
N THR A 1 -15.20 19.00 27.70
CA THR A 1 -16.30 19.95 27.45
C THR A 1 -17.49 19.19 26.90
N ILE A 2 -18.65 19.25 27.55
CA ILE A 2 -19.91 18.68 27.06
C ILE A 2 -20.44 19.67 26.01
N THR A 3 -20.70 19.20 24.78
CA THR A 3 -21.23 20.03 23.68
C THR A 3 -22.64 19.56 23.37
N THR A 4 -23.63 20.41 23.61
CA THR A 4 -25.04 20.12 23.32
C THR A 4 -25.37 20.63 21.93
N ILE A 5 -25.68 19.72 21.00
CA ILE A 5 -26.13 20.06 19.66
C ILE A 5 -27.66 19.97 19.64
N PRO A 6 -28.39 21.04 19.24
CA PRO A 6 -29.84 21.00 19.13
C PRO A 6 -30.30 19.93 18.11
N THR A 7 -31.40 19.24 18.42
CA THR A 7 -31.89 18.11 17.62
C THR A 7 -32.20 18.46 16.16
N TRP A 8 -32.63 19.70 15.89
CA TRP A 8 -32.97 20.14 14.53
C TRP A 8 -31.73 20.24 13.63
N SER A 9 -30.57 20.64 14.19
CA SER A 9 -29.30 20.77 13.44
C SER A 9 -28.71 19.42 13.04
N LEU A 10 -29.20 18.30 13.60
CA LEU A 10 -28.83 16.94 13.17
C LEU A 10 -29.51 16.52 11.87
N VAL A 11 -30.63 17.17 11.52
CA VAL A 11 -31.49 16.78 10.39
C VAL A 11 -31.42 17.80 9.26
N SER A 12 -31.18 19.09 9.58
CA SER A 12 -31.13 20.17 8.59
C SER A 12 -29.76 20.37 7.94
N ASP A 13 -28.66 20.12 8.67
CA ASP A 13 -27.32 20.49 8.23
C ASP A 13 -26.36 19.30 8.29
N SER A 14 -25.53 19.16 7.25
CA SER A 14 -24.43 18.21 7.27
C SER A 14 -23.35 18.70 8.24
N PHE A 15 -23.30 18.15 9.46
CA PHE A 15 -22.22 18.46 10.40
C PHE A 15 -21.09 17.42 10.28
N LYS A 16 -19.84 17.88 10.38
CA LYS A 16 -18.66 17.02 10.49
C LYS A 16 -18.23 16.95 11.95
N ASN A 17 -18.39 15.78 12.58
CA ASN A 17 -17.97 15.55 13.95
C ASN A 17 -16.44 15.35 14.02
N TRP A 18 -15.71 16.36 14.49
CA TRP A 18 -14.26 16.32 14.69
C TRP A 18 -13.85 15.87 16.10
N SER A 19 -14.78 15.66 17.02
CA SER A 19 -14.48 15.33 18.42
C SER A 19 -13.70 14.03 18.55
N GLY A 20 -14.03 13.01 17.74
CA GLY A 20 -13.25 11.77 17.70
C GLY A 20 -11.83 11.96 17.17
N MET A 21 -11.64 12.86 16.19
CA MET A 21 -10.31 13.20 15.66
C MET A 21 -9.48 13.92 16.71
N SER A 22 -10.06 14.91 17.39
CA SER A 22 -9.40 15.68 18.45
C SER A 22 -9.06 14.80 19.66
N ALA A 23 -9.97 13.92 20.09
CA ALA A 23 -9.76 13.03 21.23
C ALA A 23 -8.69 11.97 20.96
N SER A 24 -8.62 11.44 19.73
CA SER A 24 -7.61 10.46 19.35
C SER A 24 -6.21 11.07 19.18
N GLY A 25 -6.09 12.38 19.02
CA GLY A 25 -4.83 13.06 18.72
C GLY A 25 -4.24 12.67 17.35
N GLY A 26 -5.09 12.24 16.41
CA GLY A 26 -4.67 11.77 15.09
C GLY A 26 -5.73 11.99 14.03
N ARG A 27 -5.30 12.26 12.79
CA ARG A 27 -6.19 12.37 11.63
C ARG A 27 -6.04 11.14 10.76
N ARG A 28 -7.15 10.42 10.52
CA ARG A 28 -7.17 9.30 9.56
C ARG A 28 -7.00 9.84 8.15
N ILE A 29 -5.97 9.35 7.46
CA ILE A 29 -5.83 9.44 6.01
C ILE A 29 -6.39 8.13 5.44
N LYS A 30 -7.27 8.26 4.45
CA LYS A 30 -7.84 7.14 3.70
C LYS A 30 -8.00 7.63 2.27
N ARG A 31 -6.97 7.40 1.45
CA ARG A 31 -6.87 7.93 0.09
C ARG A 31 -6.41 6.83 -0.83
N SER A 32 -6.98 6.80 -2.03
CA SER A 32 -6.61 5.83 -3.05
C SER A 32 -5.92 6.53 -4.20
N ILE A 33 -4.88 5.88 -4.71
CA ILE A 33 -4.20 6.24 -5.96
C ILE A 33 -4.58 5.16 -6.96
N SER A 34 -5.25 5.52 -8.04
CA SER A 34 -5.61 4.58 -9.09
C SER A 34 -4.41 4.33 -10.01
N ILE A 35 -4.06 3.05 -10.18
CA ILE A 35 -2.99 2.61 -11.07
C ILE A 35 -3.62 2.09 -12.35
N ASP A 36 -3.10 2.53 -13.50
CA ASP A 36 -3.47 1.95 -14.79
C ASP A 36 -3.11 0.46 -14.80
N VAL A 37 -4.11 -0.41 -15.00
CA VAL A 37 -3.93 -1.86 -15.01
C VAL A 37 -2.98 -2.31 -16.12
N THR A 38 -2.97 -1.60 -17.26
CA THR A 38 -2.09 -1.91 -18.39
C THR A 38 -0.62 -1.60 -18.09
N SER A 39 -0.35 -0.79 -17.08
CA SER A 39 1.01 -0.51 -16.60
C SER A 39 1.57 -1.63 -15.71
N ILE A 40 0.73 -2.57 -15.25
CA ILE A 40 1.13 -3.64 -14.34
C ILE A 40 1.89 -4.71 -15.10
N ARG A 41 3.14 -4.93 -14.70
CA ARG A 41 4.01 -5.92 -15.34
C ARG A 41 5.02 -6.49 -14.36
N PHE A 42 5.67 -7.57 -14.79
CA PHE A 42 6.82 -8.11 -14.09
C PHE A 42 8.00 -7.15 -14.18
N LEU A 43 8.79 -7.11 -13.11
CA LEU A 43 10.08 -6.44 -13.09
C LEU A 43 11.08 -7.25 -13.91
N ASP A 44 11.90 -6.55 -14.67
CA ASP A 44 13.10 -7.10 -15.28
C ASP A 44 14.30 -6.99 -14.31
N GLU A 45 15.42 -7.58 -14.71
CA GLU A 45 16.64 -7.62 -13.88
C GLU A 45 17.23 -6.22 -13.68
N ASP A 46 17.23 -5.37 -14.71
CA ASP A 46 17.78 -4.02 -14.66
C ASP A 46 17.01 -3.13 -13.68
N GLU A 47 15.68 -3.24 -13.69
CA GLU A 47 14.80 -2.57 -12.74
C GLU A 47 15.00 -3.08 -11.33
N MET A 48 15.14 -4.39 -11.14
CA MET A 48 15.44 -4.95 -9.82
C MET A 48 16.75 -4.39 -9.26
N GLN A 49 17.80 -4.35 -10.07
CA GLN A 49 19.09 -3.78 -9.68
C GLN A 49 18.99 -2.29 -9.34
N ARG A 50 18.25 -1.52 -10.16
CA ARG A 50 18.02 -0.10 -9.90
C ARG A 50 17.23 0.12 -8.61
N LEU A 51 16.16 -0.63 -8.38
CA LEU A 51 15.31 -0.50 -7.19
C LEU A 51 16.01 -0.97 -5.93
N ASN A 52 16.95 -1.93 -6.03
CA ASN A 52 17.73 -2.41 -4.88
C ASN A 52 18.67 -1.34 -4.30
N LYS A 53 18.93 -0.26 -5.05
CA LYS A 53 19.66 0.93 -4.54
C LYS A 53 18.81 1.79 -3.60
N ALA A 54 17.48 1.65 -3.62
CA ALA A 54 16.59 2.42 -2.75
C ALA A 54 16.58 1.83 -1.33
N HIS A 55 16.99 2.65 -0.34
CA HIS A 55 17.17 2.22 1.04
C HIS A 55 15.92 1.57 1.66
N LEU A 56 14.74 2.18 1.45
CA LEU A 56 13.46 1.68 1.98
C LEU A 56 13.01 0.36 1.35
N LEU A 57 13.43 0.07 0.11
CA LEU A 57 13.01 -1.14 -0.60
C LEU A 57 14.01 -2.29 -0.47
N LYS A 58 15.28 -1.99 -0.20
CA LYS A 58 16.35 -2.97 -0.17
C LYS A 58 16.05 -4.20 0.70
N PRO A 59 15.53 -4.06 1.95
CA PRO A 59 15.18 -5.23 2.76
C PRO A 59 14.10 -6.09 2.12
N TYR A 60 13.05 -5.47 1.59
CA TYR A 60 11.95 -6.15 0.90
C TYR A 60 12.42 -6.86 -0.37
N LEU A 61 13.19 -6.18 -1.23
CA LEU A 61 13.67 -6.75 -2.48
C LEU A 61 14.59 -7.94 -2.23
N THR A 62 15.49 -7.83 -1.24
CA THR A 62 16.43 -8.90 -0.90
C THR A 62 15.67 -10.14 -0.42
N SER A 63 14.78 -9.99 0.57
CA SER A 63 14.03 -11.13 1.11
C SER A 63 13.08 -11.75 0.08
N ARG A 64 12.37 -10.90 -0.68
CA ARG A 64 11.39 -11.37 -1.67
C ARG A 64 12.06 -12.06 -2.85
N HIS A 65 13.21 -11.57 -3.31
CA HIS A 65 13.97 -12.20 -4.37
C HIS A 65 14.51 -13.58 -3.94
N GLN A 66 14.99 -13.71 -2.69
CA GLN A 66 15.43 -14.99 -2.13
C GLN A 66 14.27 -16.00 -2.07
N GLU A 67 13.12 -15.61 -1.50
CA GLU A 67 11.92 -16.46 -1.39
C GLU A 67 11.45 -16.95 -2.76
N ILE A 68 11.41 -16.05 -3.76
CA ILE A 68 10.99 -16.38 -5.13
C ILE A 68 11.98 -17.37 -5.78
N ASN A 69 13.27 -17.13 -5.63
CA ASN A 69 14.29 -18.00 -6.21
C ASN A 69 14.27 -19.39 -5.57
N GLU A 70 14.11 -19.48 -4.26
CA GLU A 70 14.00 -20.75 -3.56
C GLU A 70 12.76 -21.52 -4.01
N TRP A 71 11.60 -20.86 -4.08
CA TRP A 71 10.37 -21.49 -4.56
C TRP A 71 10.51 -21.94 -6.03
N ASN A 72 11.08 -21.11 -6.90
CA ASN A 72 11.27 -21.44 -8.31
C ASN A 72 12.22 -22.64 -8.49
N ARG A 73 13.30 -22.74 -7.69
CA ARG A 73 14.21 -23.90 -7.71
C ARG A 73 13.51 -25.20 -7.29
N GLN A 74 12.63 -25.14 -6.30
CA GLN A 74 11.88 -26.29 -5.83
C GLN A 74 10.87 -26.82 -6.86
N GLN A 75 10.36 -25.98 -7.76
CA GLN A 75 9.44 -26.40 -8.83
C GLN A 75 10.13 -27.13 -9.99
N GLY A 76 11.47 -27.12 -10.07
CA GLY A 76 12.23 -27.80 -11.12
C GLY A 76 12.16 -27.10 -12.49
N SER A 77 12.46 -27.85 -13.56
CA SER A 77 12.40 -27.35 -14.94
C SER A 77 10.95 -27.21 -15.38
N THR A 78 10.42 -25.99 -15.33
CA THR A 78 9.09 -25.68 -15.85
C THR A 78 9.14 -25.47 -17.36
N GLU A 79 8.32 -26.19 -18.12
CA GLU A 79 8.19 -25.99 -19.58
C GLU A 79 7.73 -24.57 -19.94
N SER A 80 7.03 -23.90 -19.02
CA SER A 80 6.51 -22.54 -19.20
C SER A 80 6.96 -21.60 -18.09
N VAL A 81 7.38 -20.40 -18.49
CA VAL A 81 7.71 -19.29 -17.58
C VAL A 81 6.52 -18.84 -16.72
N LEU A 82 5.29 -19.19 -17.09
CA LEU A 82 4.08 -18.89 -16.31
C LEU A 82 4.03 -19.64 -14.98
N ASN A 83 4.80 -20.73 -14.86
CA ASN A 83 4.88 -21.53 -13.64
C ASN A 83 5.91 -20.97 -12.65
N LEU A 84 6.65 -19.93 -13.04
CA LEU A 84 7.63 -19.26 -12.17
C LEU A 84 7.01 -18.06 -11.48
N ARG A 85 7.37 -17.86 -10.21
CA ARG A 85 7.05 -16.64 -9.48
C ARG A 85 7.98 -15.52 -9.91
N ARG A 86 7.40 -14.31 -10.04
CA ARG A 86 8.12 -13.07 -10.36
C ARG A 86 7.52 -11.90 -9.59
N MET A 87 8.33 -10.89 -9.31
CA MET A 87 7.85 -9.65 -8.71
C MET A 87 7.19 -8.77 -9.77
N THR A 88 6.14 -8.05 -9.38
CA THR A 88 5.48 -7.04 -10.21
C THR A 88 5.82 -5.65 -9.71
N ASN A 89 5.81 -4.67 -10.63
CA ASN A 89 6.02 -3.26 -10.29
C ASN A 89 5.03 -2.76 -9.22
N ILE A 90 3.74 -3.14 -9.32
CA ILE A 90 2.72 -2.74 -8.35
C ILE A 90 2.91 -3.40 -6.99
N GLY A 91 3.34 -4.66 -6.94
CA GLY A 91 3.66 -5.36 -5.70
C GLY A 91 4.80 -4.67 -4.96
N THR A 92 5.86 -4.32 -5.70
CA THR A 92 7.01 -3.58 -5.17
C THR A 92 6.64 -2.16 -4.76
N PHE A 93 5.82 -1.44 -5.53
CA PHE A 93 5.38 -0.10 -5.16
C PHE A 93 4.54 -0.11 -3.87
N ARG A 94 3.67 -1.11 -3.68
CA ARG A 94 2.93 -1.29 -2.42
C ARG A 94 3.87 -1.52 -1.24
N ALA A 95 4.92 -2.32 -1.41
CA ALA A 95 5.93 -2.54 -0.38
C ALA A 95 6.68 -1.23 -0.04
N TYR A 96 7.08 -0.46 -1.06
CA TYR A 96 7.67 0.86 -0.88
C TYR A 96 6.78 1.79 -0.07
N LEU A 97 5.49 1.91 -0.42
CA LEU A 97 4.56 2.79 0.30
C LEU A 97 4.40 2.37 1.76
N ASN A 98 4.32 1.08 2.06
CA ASN A 98 4.29 0.59 3.44
C ASN A 98 5.53 1.02 4.21
N GLU A 99 6.73 0.82 3.65
CA GLU A 99 7.98 1.21 4.30
C GLU A 99 8.12 2.72 4.43
N TYR A 100 7.72 3.48 3.41
CA TYR A 100 7.66 4.93 3.45
C TYR A 100 6.79 5.41 4.61
N LEU A 101 5.56 4.90 4.71
CA LEU A 101 4.66 5.27 5.80
C LEU A 101 5.20 4.85 7.16
N ARG A 102 5.84 3.68 7.28
CA ARG A 102 6.47 3.21 8.52
C ARG A 102 7.65 4.08 8.95
N ASN A 103 8.39 4.66 8.01
CA ASN A 103 9.53 5.52 8.30
C ASN A 103 9.19 7.02 8.34
N HIS A 104 7.98 7.42 7.92
CA HIS A 104 7.63 8.84 7.85
C HIS A 104 7.45 9.47 9.25
N PRO A 105 8.15 10.57 9.59
CA PRO A 105 8.19 11.11 10.96
C PRO A 105 6.86 11.73 11.41
N ARG A 106 5.99 12.14 10.47
CA ARG A 106 4.66 12.71 10.79
C ARG A 106 3.52 11.69 10.81
N ILE A 107 3.82 10.40 10.68
CA ILE A 107 2.83 9.33 10.76
C ILE A 107 2.94 8.66 12.13
N ARG A 108 1.81 8.59 12.84
CA ARG A 108 1.70 7.87 14.10
C ARG A 108 1.83 6.37 13.88
N LYS A 109 2.78 5.75 14.59
CA LYS A 109 3.12 4.31 14.45
C LYS A 109 2.33 3.41 15.39
N ASP A 110 1.73 4.00 16.42
CA ASP A 110 0.88 3.34 17.41
C ASP A 110 -0.56 3.15 16.93
N MET A 111 -0.88 3.63 15.72
CA MET A 111 -2.17 3.46 15.05
C MET A 111 -2.07 2.52 13.85
N THR A 112 -3.22 2.07 13.34
CA THR A 112 -3.27 1.22 12.14
C THR A 112 -2.63 1.92 10.94
N LEU A 113 -1.68 1.23 10.32
CA LEU A 113 -0.97 1.66 9.12
C LEU A 113 -1.02 0.50 8.12
N MET A 114 -1.59 0.75 6.95
CA MET A 114 -1.80 -0.29 5.94
C MET A 114 -1.85 0.33 4.55
N VAL A 115 -1.16 -0.30 3.59
CA VAL A 115 -1.35 -0.05 2.16
C VAL A 115 -1.95 -1.29 1.52
N ARG A 116 -3.12 -1.14 0.89
CA ARG A 116 -3.86 -2.26 0.29
C ARG A 116 -4.33 -1.98 -1.12
N GLN A 117 -4.36 -3.03 -1.94
CA GLN A 117 -4.99 -3.01 -3.25
C GLN A 117 -6.49 -3.26 -3.07
N LEU A 118 -7.33 -2.41 -3.65
CA LEU A 118 -8.77 -2.58 -3.70
C LEU A 118 -9.17 -3.33 -4.97
N ALA A 119 -10.47 -3.62 -5.14
CA ALA A 119 -10.97 -4.19 -6.38
C ALA A 119 -10.71 -3.20 -7.55
N PRO A 120 -10.31 -3.71 -8.74
CA PRO A 120 -10.23 -2.88 -9.95
C PRO A 120 -11.59 -2.25 -10.25
N GLY A 121 -11.56 -1.00 -10.72
CA GLY A 121 -12.74 -0.32 -11.26
C GLY A 121 -12.40 0.35 -12.59
N ASP A 122 -13.33 1.15 -13.12
CA ASP A 122 -13.21 1.79 -14.44
C ASP A 122 -11.98 2.71 -14.56
N ASN A 123 -11.50 3.23 -13.43
CA ASN A 123 -10.33 4.12 -13.36
C ASN A 123 -9.02 3.37 -13.04
N GLY A 124 -9.00 2.04 -13.09
CA GLY A 124 -7.82 1.22 -12.83
C GLY A 124 -7.85 0.48 -11.48
N LEU A 125 -6.67 0.07 -11.00
CA LEU A 125 -6.49 -0.66 -9.75
C LEU A 125 -6.14 0.30 -8.60
N PRO A 126 -7.03 0.52 -7.62
CA PRO A 126 -6.76 1.47 -6.54
C PRO A 126 -5.81 0.89 -5.50
N LEU A 127 -4.75 1.66 -5.17
CA LEU A 127 -3.92 1.47 -3.98
C LEU A 127 -4.35 2.45 -2.90
N GLU A 128 -4.97 1.93 -1.83
CA GLU A 128 -5.40 2.71 -0.67
C GLU A 128 -4.29 2.81 0.38
N ILE A 129 -4.10 4.03 0.87
CA ILE A 129 -3.21 4.46 1.96
C ILE A 129 -4.07 4.97 3.13
#